data_AF-A0A815SH12-F1
#
_entry.id   AF-A0A815SH12-F1
#
_cell.length_a   1.000
_cell.length_b   1.000
_cell.length_c   1.000
_cell.angle_alpha   90.00
_cell.angle_beta   90.00
_cell.angle_gamma   90.00
#
_symmetry.space_group_name_H-M   'P 1'
#
loop_
_entity.id
_entity.type
_entity.pdbx_description
1 polymer ?
#
loop_
_entity_poly.entity_id
_entity_poly.type
_entity_poly.pdbx_seq_one_letter_code
_entity_poly.pdbx_strand_id
1 'polypeptide(L)' 'MTETNDDFYLRYYVGHKGKFGHEFLEFEFRPDGKLRYANNSNYKKDTLIRKEVYVNRSVMEEFKRIVSESDIMKEDDAVW' A
#
# COMPACT_ATOMS: atom_id res chain seq x y z
N MET A 1 -3.31 29.86 -9.40
CA MET A 1 -3.44 28.42 -9.72
C MET A 1 -3.78 27.73 -8.42
N THR A 2 -5.04 27.40 -8.20
CA THR A 2 -5.46 26.66 -7.01
C THR A 2 -4.99 25.22 -7.18
N GLU A 3 -4.01 24.80 -6.38
CA GLU A 3 -3.72 23.38 -6.21
C GLU A 3 -5.02 22.71 -5.76
N THR A 4 -5.65 21.95 -6.65
CA THR A 4 -6.66 20.98 -6.24
C THR A 4 -5.96 20.03 -5.28
N ASN A 5 -6.29 20.17 -4.00
CA ASN A 5 -5.83 19.34 -2.91
C ASN A 5 -6.39 17.92 -3.13
N ASP A 6 -5.75 17.19 -4.03
CA ASP A 6 -6.18 15.90 -4.50
C ASP A 6 -5.66 14.85 -3.52
N ASP A 7 -6.37 14.78 -2.39
CA ASP A 7 -6.10 13.88 -1.26
C ASP A 7 -5.97 12.45 -1.78
N PHE A 8 -4.78 11.87 -1.63
CA PHE A 8 -4.48 10.52 -2.12
C PHE A 8 -4.00 9.63 -1.00
N TYR A 9 -4.76 8.55 -0.79
CA TYR A 9 -4.43 7.51 0.15
C TYR A 9 -4.59 6.16 -0.54
N LEU A 10 -3.60 5.30 -0.37
CA LEU A 10 -3.63 3.93 -0.86
C LEU A 10 -3.08 3.02 0.22
N ARG A 11 -3.78 1.91 0.48
CA ARG A 11 -3.30 0.84 1.36
C ARG A 11 -3.59 -0.50 0.73
N TYR A 12 -2.61 -1.37 0.77
CA TYR A 12 -2.75 -2.76 0.38
C TYR A 12 -2.34 -3.65 1.55
N TYR A 13 -3.16 -4.65 1.82
CA TYR A 13 -2.90 -5.67 2.82
C TYR A 13 -3.14 -7.04 2.19
N VAL A 14 -2.21 -7.95 2.41
CA VAL A 14 -2.40 -9.37 2.13
C VAL A 14 -1.81 -10.16 3.28
N GLY A 15 -2.56 -11.13 3.77
CA GLY A 15 -2.11 -11.98 4.86
C GLY A 15 -2.86 -13.28 4.88
N HIS A 16 -2.24 -14.26 5.51
CA HIS A 16 -2.86 -15.56 5.74
C HIS A 16 -2.37 -16.13 7.08
N LYS A 17 -3.19 -17.01 7.65
CA LYS A 17 -2.85 -17.71 8.89
C LYS A 17 -2.45 -19.14 8.56
N GLY A 18 -1.15 -19.40 8.61
CA GLY A 18 -0.57 -20.71 8.35
C GLY A 18 -0.32 -21.51 9.63
N LYS A 19 0.30 -22.69 9.47
CA LYS A 19 0.76 -23.54 10.56
C LYS A 19 1.71 -22.83 11.53
N PHE A 20 2.42 -21.81 11.05
CA PHE A 20 3.47 -21.09 11.78
C PHE A 20 3.04 -19.69 12.26
N GLY A 21 1.74 -19.41 12.25
CA GLY A 21 1.18 -18.15 12.73
C GLY A 21 0.64 -17.28 11.60
N HIS A 22 0.59 -15.97 11.86
CA HIS A 22 0.05 -15.00 10.92
C HIS A 22 1.21 -14.38 10.11
N GLU A 23 1.17 -14.60 8.80
CA GLU A 23 2.08 -13.97 7.84
C GLU A 23 1.33 -12.91 7.05
N PHE A 24 1.94 -11.76 6.85
CA PHE A 24 1.33 -10.66 6.09
C PHE A 24 2.36 -9.75 5.43
N LEU A 25 1.90 -9.06 4.40
CA LEU A 25 2.54 -7.93 3.75
C LEU A 25 1.53 -6.78 3.74
N GLU A 26 1.99 -5.61 4.15
CA GLU A 26 1.20 -4.38 4.13
C GLU A 26 2.05 -3.20 3.69
N PHE A 27 1.47 -2.33 2.87
CA PHE A 27 2.02 -1.02 2.62
C PHE A 27 0.92 0.03 2.48
N GLU A 28 1.25 1.27 2.85
CA GLU A 28 0.38 2.42 2.63
C GLU A 28 1.16 3.66 2.15
N PHE A 29 0.54 4.41 1.24
CA PHE A 29 0.92 5.75 0.85
C PHE A 29 -0.07 6.74 1.47
N ARG A 30 0.47 7.69 2.24
CA ARG A 30 -0.31 8.78 2.85
C ARG A 30 -0.28 10.04 1.97
N PRO A 31 -1.25 10.96 2.14
CA PRO A 31 -1.31 12.20 1.35
C PRO A 31 -0.05 13.08 1.44
N ASP A 32 0.69 12.99 2.55
CA ASP A 32 1.95 13.71 2.80
C ASP A 32 3.17 13.06 2.11
N GLY A 33 2.98 12.02 1.29
CA GLY A 33 4.05 11.28 0.62
C GLY A 33 4.75 10.28 1.54
N LYS A 34 4.23 10.03 2.75
CA LYS A 34 4.79 9.01 3.65
C LYS A 34 4.39 7.61 3.18
N LEU A 35 5.38 6.81 2.81
CA LEU A 35 5.25 5.38 2.56
C LEU A 35 5.57 4.61 3.84
N ARG A 36 4.66 3.74 4.27
CA ARG A 36 4.87 2.81 5.38
C ARG A 36 4.78 1.40 4.85
N TYR A 37 5.75 0.57 5.19
CA TYR A 37 5.86 -0.83 4.76
C TYR A 37 6.03 -1.72 5.99
N ALA A 38 5.24 -2.80 6.03
CA ALA A 38 5.34 -3.85 7.02
C ALA A 38 5.31 -5.23 6.34
N ASN A 39 6.27 -6.08 6.65
CA ASN A 39 6.29 -7.46 6.15
C ASN A 39 6.66 -8.41 7.29
N ASN A 40 5.78 -9.37 7.53
CA ASN A 40 5.94 -10.45 8.47
C ASN A 40 5.78 -11.78 7.74
N SER A 41 6.87 -12.36 7.25
CA SER A 41 6.86 -13.62 6.50
C SER A 41 7.28 -14.84 7.32
N ASN A 42 7.68 -14.68 8.60
CA ASN A 42 8.17 -15.74 9.49
C ASN A 42 9.22 -16.71 8.89
N TYR A 43 9.77 -16.41 7.71
CA TYR A 43 10.67 -17.27 6.99
C TYR A 43 12.02 -17.22 7.70
N LYS A 44 12.53 -18.39 8.09
CA LYS A 44 13.82 -18.53 8.81
C LYS A 44 13.93 -17.70 10.11
N LYS A 45 12.81 -17.48 10.81
CA LYS A 45 12.74 -16.66 12.04
C LYS A 45 13.01 -15.17 11.82
N ASP A 46 12.73 -14.65 10.63
CA ASP A 46 12.83 -13.21 10.39
C ASP A 46 11.90 -12.45 11.34
N THR A 47 12.43 -11.35 11.89
CA THR A 47 11.65 -10.40 12.68
C THR A 47 10.82 -9.52 11.75
N LEU A 48 9.65 -9.08 12.22
CA LEU A 48 8.76 -8.17 11.49
C LEU A 48 9.55 -6.96 10.95
N ILE A 49 9.61 -6.84 9.62
CA ILE A 49 10.27 -5.71 8.95
C ILE A 49 9.29 -4.55 8.94
N ARG A 50 9.70 -3.41 9.48
CA ARG A 50 8.97 -2.13 9.40
C ARG A 50 9.87 -1.06 8.84
N LYS A 51 9.41 -0.35 7.82
CA LYS A 51 10.12 0.78 7.21
C LYS A 51 9.15 1.92 6.94
N GLU A 52 9.62 3.13 7.16
CA GLU A 52 8.90 4.36 6.83
C GLU A 52 9.85 5.29 6.09
N VAL A 53 9.39 5.83 4.96
CA VAL A 53 10.15 6.77 4.14
C VAL A 53 9.20 7.81 3.55
N TYR A 54 9.73 8.98 3.19
CA TYR A 54 9.01 9.94 2.37
C TYR A 54 9.43 9.76 0.92
N VAL A 55 8.46 9.67 0.02
CA VAL A 55 8.70 9.59 -1.42
C VAL A 55 8.54 10.95 -2.07
N ASN A 56 9.19 11.13 -3.22
CA ASN A 56 8.98 12.33 -4.03
C ASN A 56 7.56 12.36 -4.60
N ARG A 57 7.03 13.57 -4.83
CA ARG A 57 5.75 13.80 -5.51
C ARG A 57 5.62 13.03 -6.83
N SER A 58 6.70 12.88 -7.61
CA SER A 58 6.69 12.13 -8.88
C SER A 58 6.29 10.65 -8.68
N VAL A 59 6.65 10.05 -7.55
CA VAL A 59 6.23 8.68 -7.21
C VAL A 59 4.74 8.64 -6.88
N MET A 60 4.25 9.63 -6.14
CA MET A 60 2.83 9.73 -5.80
C MET A 60 1.96 9.92 -7.04
N GLU A 61 2.39 10.77 -7.98
CA GLU A 61 1.71 10.99 -9.27
C GLU A 61 1.69 9.72 -10.13
N GLU A 62 2.77 8.93 -10.12
CA GLU A 62 2.82 7.67 -10.85
C GLU A 62 1.88 6.60 -10.27
N PHE A 63 1.78 6.50 -8.94
CA PHE A 63 0.79 5.61 -8.32
C PHE A 63 -0.65 6.04 -8.64
N LYS A 64 -0.94 7.35 -8.63
CA LYS A 64 -2.24 7.86 -9.09
C LYS A 64 -2.54 7.45 -10.53
N ARG A 65 -1.56 7.59 -11.43
CA ARG A 65 -1.67 7.19 -12.84
C ARG A 65 -1.99 5.71 -12.98
N ILE A 66 -1.24 4.84 -12.28
CA ILE A 66 -1.45 3.37 -12.31
C ILE A 66 -2.85 2.99 -11.82
N VAL A 67 -3.32 3.59 -10.72
CA VAL A 67 -4.67 3.32 -10.17
C VAL A 67 -5.77 3.82 -11.11
N SER A 68 -5.57 4.96 -11.75
CA SER A 68 -6.52 5.51 -12.73
C SER A 68 -6.61 4.64 -13.99
N GLU A 69 -5.46 4.22 -14.52
CA GLU A 69 -5.38 3.40 -15.73
C GLU A 69 -5.81 1.94 -15.53
N SER A 70 -5.77 1.42 -14.30
CA SER A 70 -6.21 0.06 -14.01
C SER A 70 -7.72 -0.11 -14.02
N ASP A 71 -8.49 0.99 -14.06
CA ASP A 71 -9.95 1.00 -13.94
C ASP A 71 -10.49 0.38 -12.63
N ILE A 72 -9.63 0.08 -11.64
CA ILE A 72 -10.03 -0.59 -10.38
C ILE A 72 -11.11 0.17 -9.60
N MET A 73 -11.19 1.50 -9.79
CA MET A 73 -12.22 2.34 -9.16
C MET A 73 -13.63 2.10 -9.71
N LYS A 74 -13.77 1.32 -10.78
CA LYS A 74 -15.06 0.90 -11.37
C LYS A 74 -15.47 -0.50 -10.95
N GLU A 75 -14.60 -1.23 -10.26
CA GLU A 75 -14.84 -2.61 -9.84
C GLU A 75 -15.54 -2.67 -8.47
N ASP A 76 -16.23 -3.77 -8.23
CA ASP A 76 -16.93 -4.08 -6.98
C ASP A 76 -16.61 -5.53 -6.58
N ASP A 77 -16.35 -5.76 -5.29
CA ASP A 77 -15.91 -7.06 -4.75
C ASP A 77 -17.07 -7.98 -4.30
N ALA A 78 -18.33 -7.62 -4.54
CA ALA A 78 -19.50 -8.38 -4.11
C ALA A 78 -19.57 -9.83 -4.64
N VAL A 79 -18.79 -10.17 -5.67
CA VAL A 79 -18.79 -11.50 -6.32
C VAL A 79 -17.39 -12.12 -6.47
N TRP A 80 -16.42 -11.71 -5.64
CA TRP A 80 -15.07 -12.27 -5.63
C TRP A 80 -14.95 -13.61 -4.89
#